data_AF-A0A9F5N4E4-F1
#
_entry.id   AF-A0A9F5N4E4-F1
#
_cell.length_a   1.000
_cell.length_b   1.000
_cell.length_c   1.000
_cell.angle_alpha   90.00
_cell.angle_beta   90.00
_cell.angle_gamma   90.00
#
_symmetry.space_group_name_H-M   'P 1'
#
loop_
_entity.id
_entity.type
_entity.pdbx_description
1 polymer ?
#
loop_
_entity_poly.entity_id
_entity_poly.type
_entity_poly.pdbx_seq_one_letter_code
_entity_poly.pdbx_strand_id
1 'polypeptide(L)'
;MRLPTGSREAPSCPRAAEPSLFLYGLQTPYFWMSTKWLPTDLDYAIYLAKRNICKQGELSEPEKGGVLNVRDQRPGLRSHSVTPIHLKNVDYYKQEIRYCHTAMGRTRIKSSLCLQGYLKFNEQYLSHDPIMSGCLPSNPWITDDITYWAMNAPRVTVPTKLRVERWSFSFSELMGDVLGREQLLEFLKKEFSAENLMFWEACEELRHGEAAHIADAVDSIYQQFLVPSATCWVNLDSKTMEHTLKGIETPHRYTMDNAQMHIYTLMKKDSYPRFLKSDFYKKLLAEALVPPETKKRAFPFMWKLRHSSPSPACPPLPGAHEVRPEERSQAAPQEHG
;
A
#
# COMPACT_ATOMS: atom_id res chain seq x y z
N MET A 1 -35.96 10.20 -47.77
CA MET A 1 -36.46 11.30 -46.92
C MET A 1 -35.26 12.02 -46.33
N ARG A 2 -35.25 13.34 -46.46
CA ARG A 2 -34.15 14.25 -46.15
C ARG A 2 -34.34 14.81 -44.74
N LEU A 3 -33.19 15.06 -44.09
CA LEU A 3 -32.90 16.04 -43.03
C LEU A 3 -33.24 15.66 -41.56
N PRO A 4 -32.55 16.24 -40.55
CA PRO A 4 -31.34 17.09 -40.62
C PRO A 4 -30.18 16.66 -39.70
N THR A 5 -28.98 16.96 -40.19
CA THR A 5 -27.75 17.19 -39.43
C THR A 5 -27.93 18.39 -38.50
N GLY A 6 -27.93 18.15 -37.18
CA GLY A 6 -27.86 19.19 -36.17
C GLY A 6 -26.60 18.99 -35.33
N SER A 7 -25.51 19.67 -35.71
CA SER A 7 -24.33 19.86 -34.87
C SER A 7 -24.75 20.66 -33.63
N ARG A 8 -25.03 19.98 -32.53
CA ARG A 8 -25.06 20.62 -31.21
C ARG A 8 -23.62 20.70 -30.71
N GLU A 9 -23.06 21.90 -30.76
CA GLU A 9 -21.88 22.26 -29.98
C GLU A 9 -22.13 21.85 -28.52
N ALA A 10 -21.17 21.12 -27.94
CA ALA A 10 -21.21 20.78 -26.53
C ALA A 10 -21.06 22.08 -25.71
N PRO A 11 -21.96 22.36 -24.74
CA PRO A 11 -21.78 23.52 -23.89
C PRO A 11 -20.49 23.35 -23.10
N SER A 12 -19.62 24.34 -23.22
CA SER A 12 -18.38 24.48 -22.47
C SER A 12 -18.65 24.33 -20.98
N CYS A 13 -17.97 23.37 -20.34
CA CYS A 13 -17.94 23.19 -18.89
C CYS A 13 -17.66 24.54 -18.20
N PRO A 14 -18.53 25.04 -17.29
CA PRO A 14 -18.31 26.32 -16.64
C PRO A 14 -17.05 26.22 -15.76
N ARG A 15 -15.97 26.88 -16.20
CA ARG A 15 -14.68 26.92 -15.52
C ARG A 15 -14.84 27.45 -14.09
N ALA A 16 -14.26 26.70 -13.15
CA ALA A 16 -13.98 27.14 -11.80
C ALA A 16 -13.18 28.45 -11.81
N ALA A 17 -13.54 29.40 -10.94
CA ALA A 17 -12.88 30.69 -10.68
C ALA A 17 -11.80 31.09 -11.70
N GLU A 18 -12.20 31.76 -12.78
CA GLU A 18 -11.28 32.30 -13.77
C GLU A 18 -10.60 33.58 -13.23
N PRO A 19 -9.26 33.67 -13.29
CA PRO A 19 -8.50 34.77 -12.69
C PRO A 19 -8.53 36.10 -13.47
N SER A 20 -9.44 36.31 -14.44
CA SER A 20 -9.51 37.58 -15.20
C SER A 20 -10.93 38.13 -15.35
N LEU A 21 -11.07 39.45 -15.13
CA LEU A 21 -12.20 40.36 -15.38
C LEU A 21 -13.63 39.96 -14.96
N PHE A 22 -13.84 38.79 -14.34
CA PHE A 22 -15.12 38.41 -13.77
C PHE A 22 -15.32 39.02 -12.39
N LEU A 23 -16.49 39.62 -12.18
CA LEU A 23 -16.94 40.07 -10.86
C LEU A 23 -17.51 38.87 -10.10
N TYR A 24 -17.00 38.66 -8.89
CA TYR A 24 -17.50 37.63 -7.98
C TYR A 24 -18.28 38.29 -6.83
N GLY A 25 -19.45 37.74 -6.51
CA GLY A 25 -20.18 38.09 -5.30
C GLY A 25 -19.90 37.07 -4.20
N LEU A 26 -19.61 37.54 -2.98
CA LEU A 26 -19.57 36.65 -1.82
C LEU A 26 -20.98 36.19 -1.46
N GLN A 27 -21.15 34.88 -1.34
CA GLN A 27 -22.45 34.30 -0.99
C GLN A 27 -22.78 34.52 0.48
N THR A 28 -24.04 34.86 0.77
CA THR A 28 -24.46 35.09 2.16
C THR A 28 -24.42 33.79 2.98
N PRO A 29 -24.14 33.86 4.29
CA PRO A 29 -24.03 32.67 5.16
C PRO A 29 -25.25 31.74 5.14
N TYR A 30 -26.43 32.29 4.88
CA TYR A 30 -27.67 31.51 4.77
C TYR A 30 -27.59 30.42 3.68
N PHE A 31 -26.87 30.67 2.59
CA PHE A 31 -26.74 29.74 1.47
C PHE A 31 -25.44 28.92 1.49
N TRP A 32 -24.67 28.97 2.59
CA TRP A 32 -23.48 28.14 2.73
C TRP A 32 -23.85 26.66 2.83
N MET A 33 -22.91 25.79 2.44
CA MET A 33 -23.11 24.34 2.54
C MET A 33 -23.20 23.92 4.02
N SER A 34 -24.25 23.18 4.36
CA SER A 34 -24.45 22.61 5.69
C SER A 34 -24.58 21.10 5.61
N THR A 35 -23.95 20.40 6.56
CA THR A 35 -24.12 18.96 6.76
C THR A 35 -25.39 18.61 7.53
N LYS A 36 -26.01 19.60 8.20
CA LYS A 36 -27.21 19.43 9.02
C LYS A 36 -28.50 19.79 8.27
N TRP A 37 -28.42 20.80 7.40
CA TRP A 37 -29.56 21.32 6.66
C TRP A 37 -29.30 21.13 5.17
N LEU A 38 -29.72 19.98 4.65
CA LEU A 38 -29.69 19.73 3.22
C LEU A 38 -30.87 20.44 2.57
N PRO A 39 -30.66 21.22 1.49
CA PRO A 39 -31.76 21.77 0.72
C PRO A 39 -32.66 20.64 0.25
N THR A 40 -33.96 20.81 0.47
CA THR A 40 -34.96 19.82 0.08
C THR A 40 -35.49 20.11 -1.31
N ASP A 41 -36.08 19.10 -1.95
CA ASP A 41 -36.77 19.29 -3.22
C ASP A 41 -37.88 20.34 -3.13
N LEU A 42 -38.47 20.53 -1.94
CA LEU A 42 -39.46 21.56 -1.67
C LEU A 42 -38.86 22.97 -1.74
N ASP A 43 -37.68 23.19 -1.14
CA ASP A 43 -36.98 24.47 -1.20
C ASP A 43 -36.66 24.85 -2.65
N TYR A 44 -36.24 23.86 -3.45
CA TYR A 44 -35.95 24.04 -4.86
C TYR A 44 -37.22 24.28 -5.69
N ALA A 45 -38.31 23.55 -5.42
CA ALA A 45 -39.59 23.74 -6.08
C ALA A 45 -40.18 25.14 -5.81
N ILE A 46 -40.10 25.64 -4.56
CA ILE A 46 -40.51 27.00 -4.20
C ILE A 46 -39.67 28.04 -4.97
N TYR A 47 -38.35 27.84 -5.06
CA TYR A 47 -37.46 28.70 -5.84
C TYR A 47 -37.85 28.74 -7.32
N LEU A 48 -38.07 27.58 -7.95
CA LEU A 48 -38.49 27.48 -9.35
C LEU A 48 -39.86 28.14 -9.59
N ALA A 49 -40.83 27.94 -8.70
CA ALA A 49 -42.16 28.56 -8.81
C ALA A 49 -42.09 30.09 -8.74
N LYS A 50 -41.36 30.64 -7.76
CA LYS A 50 -41.14 32.09 -7.64
C LYS A 50 -40.44 32.66 -8.88
N ARG A 51 -39.41 31.97 -9.39
CA ARG A 51 -38.68 32.38 -10.59
C ARG A 51 -39.57 32.39 -11.84
N ASN A 52 -40.44 31.40 -11.98
CA ASN A 52 -41.37 31.29 -13.12
C ASN A 52 -42.37 32.45 -13.16
N ILE A 53 -42.92 32.84 -12.01
CA ILE A 53 -43.84 33.99 -11.89
C ILE A 53 -43.14 35.30 -12.30
N CYS A 54 -41.90 35.51 -11.85
CA CYS A 54 -41.16 36.73 -12.17
C CYS A 54 -40.68 36.82 -13.63
N LYS A 55 -40.52 35.69 -14.32
CA LYS A 55 -39.95 35.62 -15.68
C LYS A 55 -40.90 35.09 -16.76
N GLN A 56 -42.20 34.99 -16.48
CA GLN A 56 -43.26 34.61 -17.44
C GLN A 56 -42.92 33.37 -18.31
N GLY A 57 -42.39 32.30 -17.71
CA GLY A 57 -42.12 31.06 -18.46
C GLY A 57 -40.69 30.87 -18.97
N GLU A 58 -39.77 31.84 -18.80
CA GLU A 58 -38.35 31.66 -19.15
C GLU A 58 -37.58 30.86 -18.08
N LEU A 59 -37.86 29.56 -17.99
CA LEU A 59 -37.03 28.62 -17.26
C LEU A 59 -36.01 27.98 -18.23
N SER A 60 -34.72 28.09 -17.89
CA SER A 60 -33.67 27.38 -18.62
C SER A 60 -33.80 25.88 -18.37
N GLU A 61 -33.70 25.08 -19.43
CA GLU A 61 -33.58 23.61 -19.31
C GLU A 61 -32.45 23.26 -18.33
N PRO A 62 -32.66 22.32 -17.39
CA PRO A 62 -31.57 21.87 -16.53
C PRO A 62 -30.46 21.31 -17.42
N GLU A 63 -29.22 21.78 -17.22
CA GLU A 63 -28.05 21.21 -17.88
C GLU A 63 -27.93 19.74 -17.45
N LYS A 64 -28.49 18.84 -18.26
CA LYS A 64 -28.40 17.40 -18.05
C LYS A 64 -27.00 16.95 -18.40
N GLY A 65 -26.13 16.91 -17.39
CA GLY A 65 -24.86 16.21 -17.41
C GLY A 65 -23.67 17.10 -17.76
N GLY A 66 -22.77 17.27 -16.80
CA GLY A 66 -21.45 17.87 -17.05
C GLY A 66 -20.79 18.53 -15.83
N VAL A 67 -21.57 19.05 -14.89
CA VAL A 67 -21.03 19.71 -13.69
C VAL A 67 -20.93 18.71 -12.54
N LEU A 68 -19.71 18.57 -11.98
CA LEU A 68 -19.46 17.77 -10.78
C LEU A 68 -20.35 18.26 -9.64
N ASN A 69 -21.19 17.38 -9.09
CA ASN A 69 -21.92 17.70 -7.88
C ASN A 69 -20.94 17.69 -6.70
N VAL A 70 -20.51 18.88 -6.27
CA VAL A 70 -19.58 19.07 -5.14
C VAL A 70 -20.15 18.51 -3.82
N ARG A 71 -21.46 18.23 -3.76
CA ARG A 71 -22.14 17.66 -2.58
C ARG A 71 -22.26 16.13 -2.59
N ASP A 72 -21.87 15.45 -3.67
CA ASP A 72 -21.89 13.98 -3.70
C ASP A 72 -20.86 13.44 -2.69
N GLN A 73 -21.36 12.99 -1.54
CA GLN A 73 -20.57 12.28 -0.55
C GLN A 73 -20.34 10.85 -1.03
N ARG A 74 -19.11 10.33 -0.88
CA ARG A 74 -18.84 8.92 -1.17
C ARG A 74 -19.80 8.05 -0.35
N PRO A 75 -20.43 7.02 -0.96
CA PRO A 75 -21.26 6.08 -0.21
C PRO A 75 -20.49 5.52 0.99
N GLY A 76 -21.00 5.72 2.20
CA GLY A 76 -20.36 5.28 3.45
C GLY A 76 -19.87 6.39 4.38
N LEU A 77 -19.73 7.63 3.89
CA LEU A 77 -19.75 8.80 4.76
C LEU A 77 -21.20 9.01 5.16
N ARG A 78 -21.66 8.30 6.21
CA ARG A 78 -22.90 8.67 6.87
C ARG A 78 -22.77 10.15 7.19
N SER A 79 -23.69 10.95 6.64
CA SER A 79 -23.93 12.31 7.11
C SER A 79 -23.85 12.28 8.63
N HIS A 80 -23.15 13.23 9.24
CA HIS A 80 -23.18 13.44 10.68
C HIS A 80 -24.62 13.82 11.08
N SER A 81 -25.54 12.87 11.00
CA SER A 81 -26.72 12.80 11.83
C SER A 81 -26.17 13.06 13.21
N VAL A 82 -26.58 14.17 13.79
CA VAL A 82 -26.37 14.56 15.18
C VAL A 82 -26.13 13.28 15.96
N THR A 83 -24.88 13.04 16.40
CA THR A 83 -24.55 11.82 17.13
C THR A 83 -25.62 11.68 18.19
N PRO A 84 -26.45 10.61 18.15
CA PRO A 84 -27.48 10.47 19.15
C PRO A 84 -26.80 10.64 20.48
N ILE A 85 -27.33 11.52 21.34
CA ILE A 85 -26.77 11.75 22.67
C ILE A 85 -26.81 10.40 23.35
N HIS A 86 -25.67 9.69 23.31
CA HIS A 86 -25.58 8.35 23.83
C HIS A 86 -25.46 8.53 25.33
N LEU A 87 -26.56 8.31 26.05
CA LEU A 87 -26.53 8.29 27.50
C LEU A 87 -25.53 7.20 27.91
N LYS A 88 -24.45 7.65 28.55
CA LYS A 88 -23.39 6.78 29.05
C LYS A 88 -23.97 5.90 30.15
N ASN A 89 -24.20 4.63 29.82
CA ASN A 89 -24.72 3.66 30.76
C ASN A 89 -23.59 3.08 31.64
N VAL A 90 -23.96 2.25 32.62
CA VAL A 90 -23.00 1.63 33.54
C VAL A 90 -21.96 0.77 32.79
N ASP A 91 -22.37 0.05 31.74
CA ASP A 91 -21.46 -0.81 30.97
C ASP A 91 -20.43 -0.01 30.16
N TYR A 92 -20.81 1.17 29.66
CA TYR A 92 -19.87 2.13 29.07
C TYR A 92 -18.77 2.49 30.06
N TYR A 93 -19.13 2.89 31.29
CA TYR A 93 -18.13 3.25 32.30
C TYR A 93 -17.27 2.06 32.71
N LYS A 94 -17.83 0.84 32.82
CA LYS A 94 -17.05 -0.38 33.05
C LYS A 94 -16.04 -0.62 31.92
N GLN A 95 -16.44 -0.42 30.66
CA GLN A 95 -15.55 -0.56 29.52
C GLN A 95 -14.44 0.50 29.51
N GLU A 96 -14.77 1.75 29.78
CA GLU A 96 -13.79 2.85 29.89
C GLU A 96 -12.79 2.58 31.01
N ILE A 97 -13.25 2.11 32.17
CA ILE A 97 -12.37 1.75 33.30
C ILE A 97 -11.43 0.59 32.89
N ARG A 98 -11.95 -0.45 32.24
CA ARG A 98 -11.11 -1.56 31.72
C ARG A 98 -10.07 -1.07 30.73
N TYR A 99 -10.47 -0.18 29.81
CA TYR A 99 -9.57 0.44 28.85
C TYR A 99 -8.47 1.23 29.55
N CYS A 100 -8.83 2.10 30.50
CA CYS A 100 -7.88 2.90 31.28
C CYS A 100 -6.90 2.03 32.05
N HIS A 101 -7.37 0.98 32.75
CA HIS A 101 -6.48 0.05 33.45
C HIS A 101 -5.50 -0.64 32.48
N THR A 102 -6.01 -1.12 31.34
CA THR A 102 -5.17 -1.73 30.31
C THR A 102 -4.15 -0.74 29.76
N ALA A 103 -4.55 0.51 29.49
CA ALA A 103 -3.68 1.56 28.97
C ALA A 103 -2.62 2.00 29.99
N MET A 104 -2.97 2.07 31.28
CA MET A 104 -2.03 2.39 32.35
C MET A 104 -0.97 1.30 32.53
N GLY A 105 -1.35 0.02 32.35
CA GLY A 105 -0.43 -1.13 32.45
C GLY A 105 0.58 -1.27 31.30
N ARG A 106 0.43 -0.51 30.20
CA ARG A 106 1.38 -0.52 29.08
C ARG A 106 2.66 0.23 29.44
N THR A 107 3.81 -0.40 29.23
CA THR A 107 5.11 0.25 29.33
C THR A 107 5.24 1.36 28.28
N ARG A 108 5.72 2.54 28.68
CA ARG A 108 5.91 3.69 27.79
C ARG A 108 7.39 4.04 27.68
N ILE A 109 7.77 4.57 26.53
CA ILE A 109 9.12 5.07 26.25
C ILE A 109 9.06 6.61 26.17
N LYS A 110 10.13 7.29 26.59
CA LYS A 110 10.23 8.77 26.49
C LYS A 110 10.18 9.19 25.02
N SER A 111 9.48 10.29 24.73
CA SER A 111 9.37 10.82 23.36
C SER A 111 10.73 11.11 22.72
N SER A 112 11.71 11.58 23.50
CA SER A 112 13.07 11.81 23.00
C SER A 112 13.74 10.54 22.48
N LEU A 113 13.59 9.41 23.19
CA LEU A 113 14.15 8.12 22.75
C LEU A 113 13.40 7.54 21.55
N CYS A 114 12.07 7.67 21.53
CA CYS A 114 11.24 7.25 20.41
C CYS A 114 11.60 8.01 19.12
N LEU A 115 11.67 9.34 19.19
CA LEU A 115 12.01 10.21 18.06
C LEU A 115 13.45 9.98 17.58
N GLN A 116 14.40 9.80 18.50
CA GLN A 116 15.78 9.47 18.12
C GLN A 116 15.86 8.14 17.38
N GLY A 117 15.14 7.10 17.84
CA GLY A 117 15.05 5.83 17.13
C GLY A 117 14.43 5.97 15.75
N TYR A 118 13.36 6.77 15.63
CA TYR A 118 12.72 7.06 14.36
C TYR A 118 13.65 7.79 13.37
N LEU A 119 14.40 8.80 13.82
CA LEU A 119 15.35 9.50 12.95
C LEU A 119 16.47 8.58 12.46
N LYS A 120 17.06 7.77 13.36
CA LYS A 120 18.06 6.76 12.98
C LYS A 120 17.52 5.76 11.97
N PHE A 121 16.28 5.32 12.15
CA PHE A 121 15.61 4.45 11.17
C PHE A 121 15.50 5.15 9.82
N ASN A 122 15.02 6.39 9.74
CA ASN A 122 14.92 7.08 8.45
C ASN A 122 16.29 7.30 7.79
N GLU A 123 17.31 7.70 8.55
CA GLU A 123 18.68 7.87 8.04
C GLU A 123 19.24 6.56 7.47
N GLN A 124 19.00 5.44 8.15
CA GLN A 124 19.45 4.12 7.72
C GLN A 124 18.79 3.67 6.40
N TYR A 125 17.51 4.00 6.19
CA TYR A 125 16.75 3.57 5.00
C TYR A 125 16.73 4.61 3.88
N LEU A 126 17.33 5.79 4.07
CA LEU A 126 17.27 6.90 3.12
C LEU A 126 17.77 6.49 1.72
N SER A 127 18.88 5.74 1.64
CA SER A 127 19.43 5.24 0.37
C SER A 127 18.55 4.19 -0.32
N HIS A 128 17.62 3.57 0.43
CA HIS A 128 16.70 2.56 -0.07
C HIS A 128 15.35 3.14 -0.50
N ASP A 129 15.10 4.43 -0.26
CA ASP A 129 13.87 5.11 -0.64
C ASP A 129 13.97 5.62 -2.10
N PRO A 130 13.19 5.05 -3.05
CA PRO A 130 13.24 5.47 -4.46
C PRO A 130 12.69 6.87 -4.72
N ILE A 131 11.92 7.45 -3.79
CA ILE A 131 11.37 8.81 -3.89
C ILE A 131 12.44 9.82 -3.49
N MET A 132 13.15 9.55 -2.39
CA MET A 132 14.13 10.50 -1.83
C MET A 132 15.51 10.38 -2.50
N SER A 133 15.99 9.17 -2.74
CA SER A 133 17.34 8.91 -3.27
C SER A 133 17.35 8.48 -4.74
N GLY A 134 16.18 8.23 -5.32
CA GLY A 134 16.06 7.56 -6.61
C GLY A 134 16.37 6.07 -6.49
N CYS A 135 16.34 5.37 -7.62
CA CYS A 135 16.74 3.96 -7.69
C CYS A 135 17.47 3.66 -8.99
N LEU A 136 18.33 2.63 -8.96
CA LEU A 136 19.13 2.20 -10.10
C LEU A 136 18.56 0.91 -10.70
N PRO A 137 18.53 0.76 -12.03
CA PRO A 137 19.13 1.67 -13.02
C PRO A 137 18.33 2.95 -13.25
N SER A 138 17.02 2.91 -13.06
CA SER A 138 16.12 4.06 -13.09
C SER A 138 14.78 3.73 -12.42
N ASN A 139 13.96 4.75 -12.12
CA ASN A 139 12.62 4.55 -11.57
C ASN A 139 11.64 4.14 -12.69
N PRO A 140 11.04 2.93 -12.65
CA PRO A 140 10.14 2.45 -13.70
C PRO A 140 8.97 3.36 -13.99
N TRP A 141 8.45 4.05 -12.96
CA TRP A 141 7.35 5.00 -13.12
C TRP A 141 7.76 6.27 -13.86
N ILE A 142 9.06 6.54 -14.00
CA ILE A 142 9.60 7.72 -14.67
C ILE A 142 10.03 7.38 -16.10
N THR A 143 10.77 6.30 -16.27
CA THR A 143 11.45 5.93 -17.52
C THR A 143 10.74 4.86 -18.33
N ASP A 144 9.66 4.27 -17.79
CA ASP A 144 8.95 3.12 -18.36
C ASP A 144 9.87 1.89 -18.59
N ASP A 145 11.02 1.84 -17.91
CA ASP A 145 11.97 0.72 -17.89
C ASP A 145 11.72 -0.18 -16.67
N ILE A 146 11.29 -1.42 -16.92
CA ILE A 146 10.95 -2.40 -15.88
C ILE A 146 12.17 -3.12 -15.26
N THR A 147 13.39 -2.81 -15.71
CA THR A 147 14.62 -3.49 -15.26
C THR A 147 14.79 -3.46 -13.74
N TYR A 148 14.45 -2.34 -13.08
CA TYR A 148 14.50 -2.25 -11.61
C TYR A 148 13.62 -3.30 -10.92
N TRP A 149 12.41 -3.55 -11.43
CA TRP A 149 11.53 -4.58 -10.87
C TRP A 149 12.05 -5.99 -11.15
N ALA A 150 12.55 -6.25 -12.35
CA ALA A 150 13.12 -7.55 -12.70
C ALA A 150 14.31 -7.91 -11.79
N MET A 151 15.21 -6.96 -11.54
CA MET A 151 16.38 -7.15 -10.66
C MET A 151 16.02 -7.33 -9.18
N ASN A 152 14.87 -6.82 -8.74
CA ASN A 152 14.41 -6.89 -7.35
C ASN A 152 13.21 -7.83 -7.16
N ALA A 153 12.95 -8.73 -8.12
CA ALA A 153 11.89 -9.73 -7.99
C ALA A 153 12.12 -10.62 -6.74
N PRO A 154 11.07 -11.21 -6.15
CA PRO A 154 11.24 -12.02 -4.92
C PRO A 154 12.27 -13.14 -5.07
N ARG A 155 12.29 -13.80 -6.23
CA ARG A 155 13.21 -14.90 -6.57
C ARG A 155 14.09 -14.48 -7.75
N VAL A 156 15.30 -14.00 -7.47
CA VAL A 156 16.34 -13.72 -8.47
C VAL A 156 17.56 -14.57 -8.20
N THR A 157 18.36 -14.85 -9.23
CA THR A 157 19.59 -15.63 -9.09
C THR A 157 20.69 -14.87 -8.35
N VAL A 158 20.82 -13.57 -8.62
CA VAL A 158 21.80 -12.69 -7.99
C VAL A 158 21.07 -11.46 -7.43
N PRO A 159 21.00 -11.29 -6.09
CA PRO A 159 20.37 -10.12 -5.50
C PRO A 159 21.18 -8.86 -5.77
N THR A 160 20.51 -7.70 -5.74
CA THR A 160 21.20 -6.41 -5.80
C THR A 160 21.97 -6.16 -4.51
N LYS A 161 23.08 -5.44 -4.58
CA LYS A 161 23.90 -5.08 -3.41
C LYS A 161 23.08 -4.37 -2.34
N LEU A 162 22.24 -3.42 -2.77
CA LEU A 162 21.33 -2.69 -1.90
C LEU A 162 20.35 -3.63 -1.16
N ARG A 163 19.84 -4.68 -1.83
CA ARG A 163 18.98 -5.68 -1.19
C ARG A 163 19.73 -6.49 -0.12
N VAL A 164 20.97 -6.93 -0.42
CA VAL A 164 21.79 -7.68 0.55
C VAL A 164 22.18 -6.82 1.75
N GLU A 165 22.59 -5.57 1.53
CA GLU A 165 22.91 -4.63 2.62
C GLU A 165 21.74 -4.42 3.58
N ARG A 166 20.52 -4.36 3.04
CA ARG A 166 19.29 -4.20 3.81
C ARG A 166 19.07 -5.32 4.82
N TRP A 167 19.50 -6.55 4.52
CA TRP A 167 19.39 -7.67 5.45
C TRP A 167 20.16 -7.44 6.75
N SER A 168 21.20 -6.60 6.73
CA SER A 168 21.96 -6.26 7.94
C SER A 168 21.27 -5.24 8.86
N PHE A 169 20.23 -4.55 8.36
CA PHE A 169 19.58 -3.48 9.12
C PHE A 169 18.85 -4.01 10.34
N SER A 170 18.13 -5.12 10.16
CA SER A 170 17.49 -5.82 11.26
C SER A 170 17.20 -7.26 10.88
N PHE A 171 17.07 -8.12 11.88
CA PHE A 171 16.66 -9.51 11.63
C PHE A 171 15.29 -9.60 10.93
N SER A 172 14.41 -8.61 11.15
CA SER A 172 13.12 -8.56 10.45
C SER A 172 13.27 -8.31 8.95
N GLU A 173 14.29 -7.56 8.52
CA GLU A 173 14.57 -7.31 7.11
C GLU A 173 15.10 -8.57 6.42
N LEU A 174 16.01 -9.30 7.09
CA LEU A 174 16.47 -10.60 6.62
C LEU A 174 15.32 -11.62 6.53
N MET A 175 14.51 -11.72 7.59
CA MET A 175 13.42 -12.70 7.67
C MET A 175 12.24 -12.36 6.75
N GLY A 176 12.02 -11.07 6.46
CA GLY A 176 10.98 -10.63 5.52
C GLY A 176 11.34 -10.89 4.04
N ASP A 177 12.62 -11.06 3.73
CA ASP A 177 13.11 -11.33 2.39
C ASP A 177 13.15 -12.85 2.10
N VAL A 178 12.56 -13.28 0.97
CA VAL A 178 12.56 -14.69 0.56
C VAL A 178 13.98 -15.22 0.34
N LEU A 179 14.82 -14.47 -0.39
CA LEU A 179 16.22 -14.85 -0.60
C LEU A 179 17.02 -14.74 0.70
N GLY A 180 16.71 -13.74 1.54
CA GLY A 180 17.31 -13.59 2.85
C GLY A 180 17.14 -14.85 3.71
N ARG A 181 15.92 -15.39 3.79
CA ARG A 181 15.63 -16.66 4.47
C ARG A 181 16.35 -17.84 3.83
N GLU A 182 16.37 -17.96 2.51
CA GLU A 182 17.07 -19.06 1.81
C GLU A 182 18.58 -19.06 2.11
N GLN A 183 19.22 -17.89 2.09
CA GLN A 183 20.64 -17.75 2.42
C GLN A 183 20.91 -18.01 3.91
N LEU A 184 20.03 -17.56 4.80
CA LEU A 184 20.12 -17.87 6.23
C LEU A 184 19.97 -19.37 6.48
N LEU A 185 19.03 -20.04 5.80
CA LEU A 185 18.81 -21.48 5.92
C LEU A 185 20.06 -22.27 5.52
N GLU A 186 20.70 -21.90 4.40
CA GLU A 186 21.94 -22.54 3.94
C GLU A 186 23.08 -22.34 4.94
N PHE A 187 23.17 -21.18 5.57
CA PHE A 187 24.11 -20.93 6.66
C PHE A 187 23.80 -21.79 7.89
N LEU A 188 22.54 -21.86 8.33
CA LEU A 188 22.12 -22.64 9.49
C LEU A 188 22.29 -24.15 9.30
N LYS A 189 22.15 -24.66 8.07
CA LYS A 189 22.44 -26.07 7.74
C LYS A 189 23.90 -26.42 8.03
N LYS A 190 24.84 -25.51 7.76
CA LYS A 190 26.27 -25.68 8.06
C LYS A 190 26.55 -25.63 9.55
N GLU A 191 25.77 -24.85 10.30
CA GLU A 191 25.84 -24.79 11.78
C GLU A 191 24.96 -25.84 12.47
N PHE A 192 24.36 -26.78 11.74
CA PHE A 192 23.44 -27.80 12.28
C PHE A 192 22.32 -27.20 13.17
N SER A 193 21.75 -26.07 12.75
CA SER A 193 20.70 -25.34 13.48
C SER A 193 19.54 -24.87 12.58
N ALA A 194 19.38 -25.53 11.42
CA ALA A 194 18.38 -25.20 10.40
C ALA A 194 16.94 -25.42 10.87
N GLU A 195 16.72 -26.33 11.83
CA GLU A 195 15.42 -26.64 12.42
C GLU A 195 14.72 -25.41 12.99
N ASN A 196 15.48 -24.45 13.51
CA ASN A 196 14.92 -23.21 14.06
C ASN A 196 14.20 -22.36 13.00
N LEU A 197 14.82 -22.23 11.81
CA LEU A 197 14.22 -21.47 10.72
C LEU A 197 13.06 -22.25 10.08
N MET A 198 13.22 -23.56 9.89
CA MET A 198 12.15 -24.42 9.35
C MET A 198 10.90 -24.39 10.25
N PHE A 199 11.08 -24.47 11.57
CA PHE A 199 9.99 -24.33 12.53
C PHE A 199 9.31 -22.96 12.43
N TRP A 200 10.10 -21.89 12.32
CA TRP A 200 9.55 -20.54 12.20
C TRP A 200 8.73 -20.36 10.93
N GLU A 201 9.19 -20.91 9.79
CA GLU A 201 8.47 -20.88 8.51
C GLU A 201 7.16 -21.67 8.59
N ALA A 202 7.19 -22.87 9.18
CA ALA A 202 5.97 -23.67 9.38
C ALA A 202 4.94 -22.94 10.25
N CYS A 203 5.39 -22.19 11.27
CA CYS A 203 4.49 -21.35 12.07
C CYS A 203 3.90 -20.18 11.27
N GLU A 204 4.66 -19.57 10.35
CA GLU A 204 4.13 -18.52 9.47
C GLU A 204 3.11 -19.05 8.46
N GLU A 205 3.33 -20.26 7.94
CA GLU A 205 2.38 -20.96 7.07
C GLU A 205 1.07 -21.27 7.83
N LEU A 206 1.16 -21.73 9.08
CA LEU A 206 -0.01 -21.90 9.95
C LEU A 206 -0.77 -20.58 10.15
N ARG A 207 -0.06 -19.47 10.40
CA ARG A 207 -0.66 -18.15 10.67
C ARG A 207 -1.45 -17.63 9.46
N HIS A 208 -0.92 -17.81 8.25
CA HIS A 208 -1.50 -17.28 7.02
C HIS A 208 -2.32 -18.30 6.22
N GLY A 209 -2.35 -19.56 6.66
CA GLY A 209 -3.05 -20.65 6.01
C GLY A 209 -4.58 -20.59 6.11
N GLU A 210 -5.21 -21.56 5.45
CA GLU A 210 -6.65 -21.75 5.42
C GLU A 210 -7.18 -22.22 6.78
N ALA A 211 -8.35 -21.69 7.19
CA ALA A 211 -8.93 -22.02 8.49
C ALA A 211 -9.30 -23.51 8.65
N ALA A 212 -9.61 -24.19 7.53
CA ALA A 212 -10.01 -25.60 7.53
C ALA A 212 -8.87 -26.55 7.96
N HIS A 213 -7.61 -26.20 7.66
CA HIS A 213 -6.44 -27.06 7.87
C HIS A 213 -5.64 -26.69 9.13
N ILE A 214 -6.15 -25.80 9.99
CA ILE A 214 -5.41 -25.31 11.18
C ILE A 214 -5.07 -26.45 12.14
N ALA A 215 -6.03 -27.34 12.42
CA ALA A 215 -5.82 -28.43 13.37
C ALA A 215 -4.73 -29.41 12.87
N ASP A 216 -4.81 -29.81 11.60
CA ASP A 216 -3.85 -30.71 10.98
C ASP A 216 -2.45 -30.08 10.89
N ALA A 217 -2.37 -28.78 10.56
CA ALA A 217 -1.11 -28.05 10.53
C ALA A 217 -0.47 -27.93 11.93
N VAL A 218 -1.26 -27.67 12.97
CA VAL A 218 -0.78 -27.65 14.36
C VAL A 218 -0.22 -29.01 14.77
N ASP A 219 -0.91 -30.10 14.45
CA ASP A 219 -0.43 -31.45 14.75
C ASP A 219 0.84 -31.78 13.96
N SER A 220 0.89 -31.48 12.66
CA SER A 220 2.09 -31.68 11.84
C SER A 220 3.31 -30.94 12.39
N ILE A 221 3.16 -29.68 12.80
CA ILE A 221 4.24 -28.90 13.40
C ILE A 221 4.68 -29.51 14.74
N TYR A 222 3.72 -29.95 15.55
CA TYR A 222 4.00 -30.62 16.81
C TYR A 222 4.82 -31.90 16.62
N GLN A 223 4.40 -32.78 15.72
CA GLN A 223 5.09 -34.04 15.41
C GLN A 223 6.51 -33.82 14.86
N GLN A 224 6.67 -32.82 13.99
CA GLN A 224 7.94 -32.59 13.30
C GLN A 224 9.01 -31.88 14.16
N PHE A 225 8.59 -30.99 15.07
CA PHE A 225 9.52 -30.09 15.76
C PHE A 225 9.48 -30.18 17.29
N LEU A 226 8.37 -30.63 17.90
CA LEU A 226 8.15 -30.49 19.36
C LEU A 226 8.09 -31.84 20.09
N VAL A 227 7.73 -32.92 19.41
CA VAL A 227 7.70 -34.26 20.01
C VAL A 227 9.10 -34.66 20.53
N PRO A 228 9.19 -35.28 21.72
CA PRO A 228 10.45 -35.85 22.18
C PRO A 228 10.98 -36.85 21.15
N SER A 229 12.22 -36.63 20.68
CA SER A 229 12.86 -37.41 19.60
C SER A 229 12.41 -37.07 18.17
N ALA A 230 11.77 -35.93 17.94
CA ALA A 230 11.51 -35.45 16.59
C ALA A 230 12.82 -35.25 15.81
N THR A 231 12.79 -35.52 14.49
CA THR A 231 13.97 -35.40 13.62
C THR A 231 14.49 -33.97 13.48
N CYS A 232 13.62 -32.98 13.69
CA CYS A 232 13.93 -31.55 13.66
C CYS A 232 13.58 -30.90 15.01
N TRP A 233 13.89 -31.58 16.12
CA TRP A 233 13.55 -31.10 17.45
C TRP A 233 14.13 -29.71 17.74
N VAL A 234 13.26 -28.76 18.07
CA VAL A 234 13.67 -27.39 18.44
C VAL A 234 13.81 -27.24 19.95
N ASN A 235 14.79 -26.44 20.37
CA ASN A 235 15.03 -26.17 21.78
C ASN A 235 14.12 -25.04 22.28
N LEU A 236 13.12 -25.37 23.11
CA LEU A 236 12.24 -24.42 23.79
C LEU A 236 12.44 -24.47 25.31
N ASP A 237 12.31 -23.32 25.97
CA ASP A 237 12.25 -23.28 27.42
C ASP A 237 10.98 -23.96 27.96
N SER A 238 11.05 -24.52 29.17
CA SER A 238 9.98 -25.34 29.74
C SER A 238 8.64 -24.60 29.83
N LYS A 239 8.65 -23.29 30.11
CA LYS A 239 7.43 -22.49 30.23
C LYS A 239 6.76 -22.30 28.87
N THR A 240 7.55 -22.02 27.83
CA THR A 240 7.04 -21.89 26.46
C THR A 240 6.51 -23.22 25.94
N MET A 241 7.19 -24.33 26.23
CA MET A 241 6.72 -25.67 25.86
C MET A 241 5.37 -25.99 26.53
N GLU A 242 5.25 -25.78 27.85
CA GLU A 242 4.00 -26.03 28.59
C GLU A 242 2.82 -25.22 28.03
N HIS A 243 3.03 -23.93 27.74
CA HIS A 243 2.01 -23.08 27.15
C HIS A 243 1.60 -23.58 25.75
N THR A 244 2.57 -24.03 24.96
CA THR A 244 2.31 -24.53 23.60
C THR A 244 1.48 -25.82 23.65
N LEU A 245 1.83 -26.75 24.55
CA LEU A 245 1.09 -28.00 24.75
C LEU A 245 -0.38 -27.74 25.16
N LYS A 246 -0.63 -26.80 26.07
CA LYS A 246 -2.00 -26.38 26.44
C LYS A 246 -2.75 -25.76 25.26
N GLY A 247 -2.07 -25.00 24.41
CA GLY A 247 -2.66 -24.42 23.20
C GLY A 247 -3.00 -25.45 22.13
N ILE A 248 -2.27 -26.58 22.08
CA ILE A 248 -2.53 -27.67 21.14
C ILE A 248 -3.83 -28.43 21.49
N GLU A 249 -4.27 -28.41 22.75
CA GLU A 249 -5.57 -28.98 23.16
C GLU A 249 -6.75 -28.27 22.47
N THR A 250 -6.59 -26.99 22.11
CA THR A 250 -7.59 -26.19 21.39
C THR A 250 -6.94 -25.44 20.22
N PRO A 251 -6.64 -26.12 19.10
CA PRO A 251 -5.88 -25.55 18.00
C PRO A 251 -6.53 -24.28 17.42
N HIS A 252 -5.72 -23.22 17.28
CA HIS A 252 -6.09 -22.00 16.58
C HIS A 252 -4.86 -21.41 15.88
N ARG A 253 -5.10 -20.42 15.03
CA ARG A 253 -4.09 -19.77 14.17
C ARG A 253 -2.89 -19.15 14.91
N TYR A 254 -3.00 -18.99 16.23
CA TYR A 254 -1.97 -18.37 17.09
C TYR A 254 -1.45 -19.34 18.15
N THR A 255 -1.76 -20.64 18.05
CA THR A 255 -1.33 -21.66 19.03
C THR A 255 0.20 -21.69 19.19
N MET A 256 0.93 -21.46 18.10
CA MET A 256 2.40 -21.50 18.09
C MET A 256 3.09 -20.15 18.38
N ASP A 257 2.35 -19.05 18.61
CA ASP A 257 2.94 -17.68 18.66
C ASP A 257 4.05 -17.53 19.71
N ASN A 258 3.89 -18.12 20.89
CA ASN A 258 4.90 -18.04 21.95
C ASN A 258 6.17 -18.82 21.57
N ALA A 259 6.02 -20.04 21.05
CA ALA A 259 7.14 -20.86 20.59
C ALA A 259 7.87 -20.22 19.41
N GLN A 260 7.11 -19.72 18.44
CA GLN A 260 7.65 -19.03 17.27
C GLN A 260 8.43 -17.77 17.69
N MET A 261 7.91 -16.97 18.61
CA MET A 261 8.59 -15.77 19.14
C MET A 261 9.87 -16.13 19.91
N HIS A 262 9.86 -17.24 20.66
CA HIS A 262 11.04 -17.74 21.35
C HIS A 262 12.14 -18.07 20.35
N ILE A 263 11.84 -18.89 19.34
CA ILE A 263 12.81 -19.31 18.31
C ILE A 263 13.28 -18.12 17.45
N TYR A 264 12.38 -17.21 17.10
CA TYR A 264 12.75 -15.95 16.43
C TYR A 264 13.75 -15.14 17.26
N THR A 265 13.52 -15.03 18.57
CA THR A 265 14.41 -14.28 19.48
C THR A 265 15.75 -14.98 19.67
N LEU A 266 15.75 -16.32 19.72
CA LEU A 266 16.96 -17.14 19.77
C LEU A 266 17.85 -16.88 18.55
N MET A 267 17.29 -17.05 17.34
CA MET A 267 18.02 -16.78 16.09
C MET A 267 18.48 -15.32 16.00
N LYS A 268 17.63 -14.36 16.38
CA LYS A 268 17.95 -12.93 16.38
C LYS A 268 19.16 -12.59 17.26
N LYS A 269 19.30 -13.25 18.41
CA LYS A 269 20.36 -12.98 19.39
C LYS A 269 21.66 -13.72 19.09
N ASP A 270 21.58 -14.88 18.46
CA ASP A 270 22.72 -15.79 18.28
C ASP A 270 23.11 -15.99 16.81
N SER A 271 22.28 -16.69 16.03
CA SER A 271 22.60 -17.05 14.64
C SER A 271 22.72 -15.84 13.71
N TYR A 272 21.86 -14.83 13.87
CA TYR A 272 21.84 -13.66 12.99
C TYR A 272 23.13 -12.80 13.08
N PRO A 273 23.63 -12.43 14.27
CA PRO A 273 24.94 -11.77 14.38
C PRO A 273 26.10 -12.60 13.82
N ARG A 274 26.06 -13.93 13.94
CA ARG A 274 27.08 -14.82 13.34
C ARG A 274 26.98 -14.84 11.82
N PHE A 275 25.77 -14.95 11.28
CA PHE A 275 25.50 -14.88 9.84
C PHE A 275 26.09 -13.62 9.23
N LEU A 276 25.83 -12.44 9.79
CA LEU A 276 26.36 -11.17 9.25
C LEU A 276 27.89 -11.04 9.33
N LYS A 277 28.53 -11.71 10.30
CA LYS A 277 30.00 -11.71 10.45
C LYS A 277 30.69 -12.80 9.64
N SER A 278 29.94 -13.79 9.17
CA SER A 278 30.45 -14.94 8.44
C SER A 278 31.04 -14.52 7.09
N ASP A 279 32.00 -15.30 6.61
CA ASP A 279 32.54 -15.12 5.26
C ASP A 279 31.51 -15.45 4.18
N PHE A 280 30.49 -16.25 4.53
CA PHE A 280 29.35 -16.53 3.67
C PHE A 280 28.58 -15.24 3.31
N TYR A 281 28.18 -14.45 4.32
CA TYR A 281 27.49 -13.17 4.06
C TYR A 281 28.39 -12.14 3.37
N LYS A 282 29.68 -12.04 3.76
CA LYS A 282 30.62 -11.13 3.08
C LYS A 282 30.80 -11.48 1.60
N LYS A 283 30.84 -12.77 1.27
CA LYS A 283 30.90 -13.24 -0.11
C LYS A 283 29.63 -12.87 -0.88
N LEU A 284 28.44 -13.10 -0.31
CA LEU A 284 27.17 -12.67 -0.90
C LEU A 284 27.16 -11.17 -1.19
N LEU A 285 27.66 -10.35 -0.26
CA LEU A 285 27.72 -8.90 -0.43
C LEU A 285 28.72 -8.48 -1.52
N ALA A 286 29.83 -9.21 -1.68
CA ALA A 286 30.83 -8.94 -2.71
C ALA A 286 30.39 -9.37 -4.12
N GLU A 287 29.60 -10.45 -4.21
CA GLU A 287 29.06 -10.97 -5.48
C GLU A 287 27.74 -10.31 -5.90
N ALA A 288 27.13 -9.52 -5.02
CA ALA A 288 25.84 -8.87 -5.27
C ALA A 288 25.92 -7.85 -6.42
N LEU A 289 24.85 -7.82 -7.22
CA LEU A 289 24.78 -6.98 -8.42
C LEU A 289 24.70 -5.50 -8.03
N VAL A 290 25.59 -4.68 -8.58
CA VAL A 290 25.48 -3.21 -8.54
C VAL A 290 24.95 -2.73 -9.88
N PRO A 291 23.67 -2.32 -9.97
CA PRO A 291 23.12 -1.83 -11.23
C PRO A 291 23.89 -0.59 -11.70
N PRO A 292 24.23 -0.48 -13.00
CA PRO A 292 24.93 0.68 -13.52
C PRO A 292 24.07 1.94 -13.42
N GLU A 293 24.70 3.07 -13.12
CA GLU A 293 24.04 4.37 -13.26
C GLU A 293 23.77 4.64 -14.73
N THR A 294 22.49 4.61 -15.13
CA THR A 294 22.13 5.18 -16.44
C THR A 294 22.30 6.69 -16.34
N LYS A 295 23.10 7.27 -17.24
CA LYS A 295 23.36 8.72 -17.26
C LYS A 295 22.02 9.46 -17.23
N LYS A 296 21.74 10.11 -16.09
CA LYS A 296 20.56 10.96 -15.89
C LYS A 296 20.46 11.89 -17.10
N ARG A 297 19.41 11.80 -17.91
CA ARG A 297 19.13 12.85 -18.90
C ARG A 297 19.01 14.15 -18.10
N ALA A 298 19.91 15.09 -18.41
CA ALA A 298 20.24 16.26 -17.60
C ALA A 298 19.16 17.36 -17.56
N PHE A 299 17.88 16.99 -17.42
CA PHE A 299 16.78 17.95 -17.31
C PHE A 299 15.72 17.47 -16.33
N PRO A 300 15.87 17.75 -15.02
CA PRO A 300 14.80 17.52 -14.05
C PRO A 300 13.66 18.54 -14.16
N PHE A 301 13.77 19.55 -15.04
CA PHE A 301 12.84 20.69 -15.09
C PHE A 301 11.82 20.67 -16.24
N MET A 302 11.87 19.69 -17.14
CA MET A 302 10.79 19.49 -18.12
C MET A 302 9.92 18.31 -17.69
N TRP A 303 9.34 18.42 -16.50
CA TRP A 303 8.13 17.66 -16.20
C TRP A 303 7.09 18.08 -17.22
N LYS A 304 6.92 17.29 -18.29
CA LYS A 304 5.57 17.12 -18.82
C LYS A 304 4.79 16.56 -17.65
N LEU A 305 3.99 17.41 -17.03
CA LEU A 305 2.93 17.00 -16.12
C LEU A 305 2.29 15.78 -16.79
N ARG A 306 2.46 14.59 -16.20
CA ARG A 306 1.68 13.44 -16.65
C ARG A 306 0.26 13.87 -16.42
N HIS A 307 -0.45 14.19 -17.50
CA HIS A 307 -1.88 14.38 -17.44
C HIS A 307 -2.40 13.10 -16.80
N SER A 308 -3.12 13.26 -15.69
CA SER A 308 -3.83 12.17 -15.04
C SER A 308 -4.51 11.37 -16.15
N SER A 309 -4.29 10.04 -16.18
CA SER A 309 -5.02 9.18 -17.10
C SER A 309 -6.49 9.59 -17.04
N PRO A 310 -7.15 9.83 -18.18
CA PRO A 310 -8.55 10.22 -18.18
C PRO A 310 -9.28 9.16 -17.35
N SER A 311 -9.95 9.62 -16.30
CA SER A 311 -10.71 8.77 -15.41
C SER A 311 -11.58 7.85 -16.27
N PRO A 312 -11.71 6.54 -15.98
CA PRO A 312 -12.53 5.61 -16.77
C PRO A 312 -14.01 6.01 -16.85
N ALA A 313 -14.41 7.09 -16.15
CA ALA A 313 -15.69 7.76 -16.25
C ALA A 313 -15.84 8.73 -17.46
N CYS A 314 -14.81 8.95 -18.29
CA CYS A 314 -14.87 9.80 -19.48
C CYS A 314 -14.67 8.97 -20.77
N PRO A 315 -15.72 8.76 -21.59
CA PRO A 315 -15.52 8.24 -22.93
C PRO A 315 -14.76 9.27 -23.80
N PRO A 316 -13.91 8.82 -24.75
CA PRO A 316 -13.16 9.71 -25.61
C PRO A 316 -14.08 10.55 -26.50
N LEU A 317 -13.78 11.85 -26.64
CA LEU A 317 -14.47 12.75 -27.56
C LEU A 317 -14.20 12.33 -29.02
N PRO A 318 -15.22 12.34 -29.90
CA PRO A 318 -15.01 12.11 -31.32
C PRO A 318 -14.34 13.35 -31.93
N GLY A 319 -13.09 13.23 -32.40
CA GLY A 319 -12.43 14.28 -33.19
C GLY A 319 -10.97 14.59 -32.88
N ALA A 320 -10.30 13.87 -31.99
CA ALA A 320 -8.83 13.91 -31.97
C ALA A 320 -8.32 13.04 -33.12
N HIS A 321 -8.12 13.65 -34.28
CA HIS A 321 -7.36 13.04 -35.37
C HIS A 321 -5.98 12.65 -34.84
N GLU A 322 -5.80 11.35 -34.64
CA GLU A 322 -4.51 10.70 -34.56
C GLU A 322 -3.84 10.91 -35.92
N VAL A 323 -2.85 11.81 -35.96
CA VAL A 323 -1.95 11.93 -37.12
C VAL A 323 -1.12 10.65 -37.14
N ARG A 324 -1.61 9.65 -37.87
CA ARG A 324 -0.84 8.48 -38.28
C ARG A 324 0.40 8.95 -39.04
N PRO A 325 1.61 8.41 -38.78
CA PRO A 325 2.72 8.59 -39.70
C PRO A 325 2.37 7.84 -41.00
N GLU A 326 2.39 8.54 -42.14
CA GLU A 326 2.31 7.91 -43.45
C GLU A 326 3.49 6.94 -43.63
N GLU A 327 3.18 5.68 -43.90
CA GLU A 327 4.10 4.73 -44.51
C GLU A 327 4.44 5.21 -45.91
N ARG A 328 5.62 5.80 -46.08
CA ARG A 328 6.18 6.07 -47.42
C ARG A 328 6.81 4.79 -47.95
N SER A 329 6.02 3.99 -48.65
CA SER A 329 6.49 2.88 -49.47
C SER A 329 7.45 3.41 -50.55
N GLN A 330 8.74 3.10 -50.43
CA GLN A 330 9.70 3.25 -51.53
C GLN A 330 9.53 2.03 -52.46
N ALA A 331 8.84 2.24 -53.58
CA ALA A 331 8.88 1.32 -54.71
C ALA A 331 10.14 1.62 -55.54
N ALA A 332 10.96 0.59 -55.75
CA ALA A 332 12.11 0.60 -56.64
C ALA A 332 11.65 0.64 -58.12
N PRO A 333 12.37 1.33 -59.02
CA PRO A 333 12.16 1.19 -60.46
C PRO A 333 13.03 0.06 -61.02
N GLN A 334 12.40 -0.92 -61.67
CA GLN A 334 13.07 -1.81 -62.62
C GLN A 334 13.10 -1.16 -64.01
N GLU A 335 14.22 -1.33 -64.68
CA GLU A 335 14.55 -0.82 -66.02
C GLU A 335 13.67 -1.38 -67.14
N HIS A 336 13.49 -0.60 -68.22
CA HIS A 336 13.90 -0.96 -69.59
C HIS A 336 13.44 0.10 -70.60
N GLY A 337 14.33 0.51 -71.50
CA GLY A 337 14.07 1.38 -72.65
C GLY A 337 15.27 2.25 -73.00
#